data_AF-A0A970C2X7-F1
#
_entry.id   AF-A0A970C2X7-F1
#
_cell.length_a   1.000
_cell.length_b   1.000
_cell.length_c   1.000
_cell.angle_alpha   90.00
_cell.angle_beta   90.00
_cell.angle_gamma   90.00
#
_symmetry.space_group_name_H-M   'P 1'
#
loop_
_entity.id
_entity.type
_entity.pdbx_description
1 polymer ?
#
loop_
_entity_poly.entity_id
_entity_poly.type
_entity_poly.pdbx_seq_one_letter_code
_entity_poly.pdbx_strand_id
1 'polypeptide(L)'
;MTKITYTVGSETASIFWGIAEEFSELRGKTFLLNEMAAAQLTELEDISLTAKILLSAVAGAVIQHLMDKNIDPELIFSSGSFVVE
;
A
#
# COMPACT_ATOMS: atom_id res chain seq x y z
N MET A 1 3.64 -0.52 -16.07
CA MET A 1 2.43 -0.27 -15.28
C MET A 1 2.40 -1.33 -14.19
N THR A 2 2.41 -0.91 -12.93
CA THR A 2 2.44 -1.82 -11.77
C THR A 2 1.02 -1.95 -11.24
N LYS A 3 0.57 -3.16 -10.90
CA LYS A 3 -0.77 -3.36 -10.35
C LYS A 3 -0.67 -3.44 -8.83
N ILE A 4 -1.51 -2.69 -8.14
CA ILE A 4 -1.62 -2.76 -6.68
C ILE A 4 -2.97 -3.39 -6.37
N THR A 5 -2.95 -4.58 -5.78
CA THR A 5 -4.17 -5.24 -5.31
C THR A 5 -4.33 -4.96 -3.82
N TYR A 6 -5.49 -4.48 -3.38
CA TYR A 6 -5.77 -4.26 -1.97
C TYR A 6 -7.02 -5.02 -1.52
N THR A 7 -7.05 -5.34 -0.23
CA THR A 7 -8.17 -6.02 0.43
C THR A 7 -8.53 -5.27 1.70
N VAL A 8 -9.82 -5.03 1.93
CA VAL A 8 -10.38 -4.45 3.17
C VAL A 8 -11.65 -5.21 3.52
N GLY A 9 -11.69 -5.84 4.71
CA GLY A 9 -12.77 -6.76 5.07
C GLY A 9 -12.92 -7.89 4.02
N SER A 10 -14.08 -7.96 3.37
CA SER A 10 -14.36 -8.92 2.28
C SER A 10 -14.18 -8.34 0.88
N GLU A 11 -13.81 -7.06 0.76
CA GLU A 11 -13.65 -6.41 -0.54
C GLU A 11 -12.20 -6.54 -1.03
N THR A 12 -12.03 -6.92 -2.29
CA THR A 12 -10.74 -6.91 -2.99
C THR A 12 -10.88 -6.12 -4.28
N ALA A 13 -9.95 -5.20 -4.52
CA ALA A 13 -9.91 -4.40 -5.73
C ALA A 13 -8.46 -4.03 -6.08
N SER A 14 -8.29 -3.28 -7.18
CA SER A 14 -6.96 -2.90 -7.64
C SER A 14 -6.90 -1.47 -8.15
N ILE A 15 -5.73 -0.86 -8.00
CA ILE A 15 -5.33 0.37 -8.69
C ILE A 15 -4.11 0.11 -9.57
N PHE A 16 -3.96 0.88 -10.64
CA PHE A 16 -2.80 0.79 -11.52
C PHE A 16 -1.88 1.99 -11.31
N TRP A 17 -0.61 1.72 -11.06
CA TRP A 17 0.43 2.74 -10.94
C TRP A 17 0.93 3.14 -12.33
N GLY A 18 0.78 4.43 -12.65
CA GLY A 18 1.00 4.97 -13.99
C GLY A 18 2.46 5.22 -14.36
N ILE A 19 3.38 5.28 -13.39
CA ILE A 19 4.80 5.61 -13.63
C ILE A 19 5.60 4.30 -13.79
N ALA A 20 6.61 4.31 -14.66
CA ALA A 20 7.61 3.25 -14.80
C ALA A 20 8.61 3.21 -13.62
N GLU A 21 8.09 3.28 -12.39
CA GLU A 21 8.88 3.11 -11.18
C GLU A 21 9.17 1.63 -10.95
N GLU A 22 10.38 1.33 -10.47
CA GLU A 22 10.81 -0.03 -10.21
C GLU A 22 10.38 -0.45 -8.81
N PHE A 23 9.32 -1.25 -8.73
CA PHE A 23 8.81 -1.83 -7.48
C PHE A 23 9.48 -3.18 -7.14
N SER A 24 10.68 -3.48 -7.66
CA SER A 24 11.31 -4.80 -7.55
C SER A 24 11.47 -5.28 -6.11
N GLU A 25 11.79 -4.37 -5.17
CA GLU A 25 11.94 -4.67 -3.74
C GLU A 25 10.61 -4.89 -3.01
N LEU A 26 9.50 -4.39 -3.55
CA LEU A 26 8.16 -4.45 -2.96
C LEU A 26 7.29 -5.54 -3.59
N ARG A 27 7.64 -6.01 -4.80
CA ARG A 27 6.85 -6.93 -5.60
C ARG A 27 6.61 -8.26 -4.86
N GLY A 28 5.36 -8.70 -4.87
CA GLY A 28 4.91 -9.94 -4.24
C GLY A 28 4.82 -9.90 -2.71
N LYS A 29 5.16 -8.76 -2.07
CA LYS A 29 5.01 -8.59 -0.62
C LYS A 29 3.63 -8.05 -0.29
N THR A 30 3.06 -8.53 0.81
CA THR A 30 1.82 -8.01 1.38
C THR A 30 2.16 -7.04 2.50
N PHE A 31 1.50 -5.89 2.50
CA PHE A 31 1.68 -4.84 3.49
C PHE A 31 0.34 -4.52 4.15
N LEU A 32 0.34 -4.34 5.47
CA LEU A 32 -0.85 -3.96 6.24
C LEU A 32 -0.95 -2.43 6.34
N LEU A 33 -2.12 -1.86 6.09
CA LEU A 33 -2.30 -0.40 6.04
C LEU A 33 -2.08 0.30 7.40
N ASN A 34 -2.26 -0.40 8.51
CA ASN A 34 -1.95 0.10 9.86
C ASN A 34 -0.46 0.08 10.21
N GLU A 35 0.38 -0.54 9.40
CA GLU A 35 1.83 -0.61 9.60
C GLU A 35 2.60 0.37 8.69
N MET A 36 1.88 1.14 7.87
CA MET A 36 2.47 2.06 6.88
C MET A 36 2.65 3.48 7.42
N ALA A 37 2.61 3.68 8.74
CA ALA A 37 2.92 4.99 9.31
C ALA A 37 4.40 5.33 9.08
N ALA A 38 4.71 6.62 8.89
CA ALA A 38 6.07 7.07 8.58
C ALA A 38 7.12 6.56 9.59
N ALA A 39 6.76 6.47 10.87
CA ALA A 39 7.64 5.95 11.92
C ALA A 39 7.96 4.44 11.75
N GLN A 40 6.99 3.63 11.31
CA GLN A 40 7.19 2.19 11.09
C GLN A 40 7.98 1.93 9.81
N LEU A 41 7.74 2.71 8.75
CA LEU A 41 8.50 2.60 7.50
C LEU A 41 10.00 2.89 7.68
N THR A 42 10.36 3.76 8.63
CA THR A 42 11.78 4.03 8.92
C THR A 42 12.50 2.80 9.48
N GLU A 43 11.79 1.91 10.19
CA GLU A 43 12.34 0.69 10.81
C GLU A 43 12.60 -0.45 9.81
N LEU A 44 12.11 -0.35 8.57
CA LEU A 44 12.34 -1.37 7.54
C LEU A 44 13.78 -1.31 7.03
N GLU A 45 14.71 -2.05 7.62
CA GLU A 45 16.14 -2.01 7.24
C GLU A 45 16.45 -2.76 5.93
N ASP A 46 15.59 -3.69 5.51
CA ASP A 46 15.81 -4.60 4.39
C ASP A 46 15.40 -4.07 3.01
N ILE A 47 15.01 -2.79 2.92
CA ILE A 47 14.63 -2.15 1.65
C ILE A 47 15.28 -0.77 1.51
N SER A 48 15.56 -0.39 0.27
CA SER A 48 16.16 0.90 -0.05
C SER A 48 15.28 2.07 0.38
N LEU A 49 15.89 3.26 0.54
CA LEU A 49 15.14 4.49 0.77
C LEU A 49 14.10 4.75 -0.32
N THR A 50 14.45 4.46 -1.57
CA THR A 50 13.51 4.57 -2.71
C THR A 50 12.31 3.65 -2.51
N ALA A 51 12.52 2.39 -2.15
CA ALA A 51 11.45 1.45 -1.87
C ALA A 51 10.57 1.92 -0.69
N LYS A 52 11.13 2.53 0.36
CA LYS A 52 10.35 3.13 1.45
C LYS A 52 9.44 4.27 0.97
N ILE A 53 9.97 5.14 0.12
CA ILE A 53 9.21 6.26 -0.46
C ILE A 53 8.06 5.73 -1.32
N LEU A 54 8.34 4.76 -2.19
CA LEU A 54 7.33 4.12 -3.03
C LEU A 54 6.28 3.40 -2.19
N LEU A 55 6.69 2.69 -1.14
CA LEU A 55 5.78 2.00 -0.23
C LEU A 55 4.83 2.98 0.46
N SER A 56 5.36 4.11 0.96
CA SER A 56 4.56 5.18 1.54
C SER A 56 3.57 5.79 0.53
N ALA A 57 4.00 6.01 -0.70
CA ALA A 57 3.16 6.58 -1.76
C ALA A 57 2.02 5.62 -2.14
N VAL A 58 2.30 4.32 -2.29
CA VAL A 58 1.29 3.30 -2.58
C VAL A 58 0.29 3.19 -1.44
N ALA A 59 0.76 3.11 -0.18
CA ALA A 59 -0.13 3.04 0.97
C ALA A 59 -1.08 4.26 1.02
N GLY A 60 -0.54 5.46 0.83
CA GLY A 60 -1.33 6.70 0.78
C GLY A 60 -2.37 6.69 -0.34
N ALA A 61 -1.98 6.27 -1.55
CA ALA A 61 -2.90 6.18 -2.69
C ALA A 61 -4.02 5.15 -2.46
N VAL A 62 -3.72 4.00 -1.86
CA VAL A 62 -4.72 2.98 -1.51
C VAL A 62 -5.69 3.52 -0.46
N ILE A 63 -5.19 4.15 0.61
CA ILE A 63 -6.03 4.75 1.67
C ILE A 63 -6.93 5.84 1.08
N GLN A 64 -6.39 6.75 0.27
CA GLN A 64 -7.17 7.80 -0.37
C GLN A 64 -8.28 7.19 -1.25
N HIS A 65 -7.95 6.21 -2.09
CA HIS A 65 -8.92 5.55 -2.97
C HIS A 65 -10.04 4.83 -2.20
N LEU A 66 -9.73 4.25 -1.03
CA LEU A 66 -10.72 3.64 -0.14
C LEU A 66 -11.62 4.69 0.53
N MET A 67 -11.04 5.80 0.98
CA MET A 67 -11.80 6.91 1.56
C MET A 67 -12.72 7.57 0.52
N ASP A 68 -12.27 7.74 -0.72
CA ASP A 68 -13.08 8.26 -1.84
C ASP A 68 -14.30 7.38 -2.14
N LYS A 69 -14.24 6.09 -1.77
CA LYS A 69 -15.35 5.13 -1.84
C LYS A 69 -16.24 5.10 -0.59
N ASN A 70 -16.03 6.00 0.37
CA ASN A 70 -16.71 6.04 1.66
C ASN A 70 -16.52 4.75 2.50
N ILE A 71 -15.38 4.07 2.36
CA ILE A 71 -15.04 2.97 3.27
C ILE A 71 -14.65 3.54 4.63
N ASP A 72 -15.16 2.93 5.70
CA ASP A 72 -14.89 3.33 7.08
C ASP A 72 -13.38 3.29 7.40
N PRO A 73 -12.76 4.41 7.82
CA PRO A 73 -11.36 4.44 8.24
C PRO A 73 -11.00 3.38 9.28
N GLU A 74 -11.87 3.08 10.24
CA GLU A 74 -11.59 2.03 11.23
C GLU A 74 -11.44 0.66 10.58
N LEU A 75 -12.26 0.37 9.56
CA LEU A 75 -12.17 -0.87 8.80
C LEU A 75 -10.90 -0.92 7.93
N ILE A 76 -10.53 0.20 7.31
CA ILE A 76 -9.29 0.35 6.53
C ILE A 76 -8.08 0.00 7.38
N PHE A 77 -7.97 0.56 8.58
CA PHE A 77 -6.80 0.34 9.43
C PHE A 77 -6.86 -0.98 10.21
N SER A 78 -8.03 -1.53 10.52
CA SER A 78 -8.12 -2.82 11.24
C SER A 78 -7.91 -4.05 10.37
N SER A 79 -8.20 -3.97 9.07
CA SER A 79 -8.20 -5.14 8.17
C SER A 79 -7.54 -4.91 6.81
N GLY A 80 -7.16 -3.67 6.51
CA GLY A 80 -6.68 -3.29 5.19
C GLY A 80 -5.27 -3.78 4.89
N SER A 81 -5.08 -4.31 3.70
CA SER A 81 -3.78 -4.73 3.19
C SER A 81 -3.66 -4.48 1.69
N PHE A 82 -2.43 -4.43 1.18
CA PHE A 82 -2.17 -4.39 -0.25
C PHE A 82 -0.92 -5.19 -0.66
N VAL A 83 -0.89 -5.56 -1.93
CA VAL A 83 0.19 -6.28 -2.60
C VAL A 83 0.59 -5.53 -3.86
N VAL A 84 1.89 -5.41 -4.07
CA VAL A 84 2.47 -4.84 -5.29
C VAL A 84 2.77 -5.96 -6.29
N GLU A 85 2.19 -5.91 -7.49
CA GLU A 85 2.31 -6.90 -8.58
C GLU A 85 3.11 -6.35 -9.77
#